data_AF-A0A9D9BMW5-F1
#
_entry.id   AF-A0A9D9BMW5-F1
#
_cell.length_a   1.000
_cell.length_b   1.000
_cell.length_c   1.000
_cell.angle_alpha   90.00
_cell.angle_beta   90.00
_cell.angle_gamma   90.00
#
_symmetry.space_group_name_H-M   'P 1'
#
loop_
_entity.id
_entity.type
_entity.pdbx_description
1 polymer ?
#
loop_
_entity_poly.entity_id
_entity_poly.type
_entity_poly.pdbx_seq_one_letter_code
_entity_poly.pdbx_strand_id
1 'polypeptide(L)' 'MNKNQILSIALGSSLGTSIGVTIGAVTGHVAMGVIFGSLIGLIIGVILALVVLNNNEE' A
#
# COMPACT_ATOMS: atom_id res chain seq x y z
N MET A 1 -1.43 -16.61 -6.60
CA MET A 1 -1.95 -15.29 -6.21
C MET A 1 -3.29 -15.07 -6.89
N ASN A 2 -4.35 -15.04 -6.10
CA ASN A 2 -5.71 -14.81 -6.57
C ASN A 2 -5.89 -13.34 -6.99
N LYS A 3 -6.89 -13.05 -7.84
CA LYS A 3 -7.17 -11.69 -8.34
C LYS A 3 -7.35 -10.69 -7.20
N ASN A 4 -7.98 -11.11 -6.12
CA ASN A 4 -8.18 -10.27 -4.93
C ASN A 4 -6.87 -9.93 -4.20
N GLN A 5 -5.90 -10.85 -4.19
CA GLN A 5 -4.58 -10.60 -3.59
C GLN A 5 -3.79 -9.58 -4.42
N ILE A 6 -3.82 -9.72 -5.75
CA ILE A 6 -3.19 -8.77 -6.67
C ILE A 6 -3.80 -7.37 -6.48
N LEU A 7 -5.13 -7.29 -6.42
CA LEU A 7 -5.86 -6.04 -6.20
C LEU A 7 -5.53 -5.42 -4.85
N SER A 8 -5.47 -6.21 -3.77
CA SER A 8 -5.09 -5.73 -2.43
C SER A 8 -3.70 -5.08 -2.42
N ILE A 9 -2.72 -5.73 -3.06
CA ILE A 9 -1.36 -5.20 -3.15
C ILE A 9 -1.32 -3.92 -3.99
N ALA A 10 -2.01 -3.90 -5.13
CA ALA A 10 -2.08 -2.73 -6.01
C ALA A 10 -2.78 -1.53 -5.33
N LEU A 11 -3.88 -1.79 -4.61
CA LEU A 11 -4.60 -0.77 -3.84
C LEU A 11 -3.77 -0.25 -2.67
N GLY A 12 -3.12 -1.14 -1.91
CA GLY A 12 -2.21 -0.74 -0.84
C GLY A 12 -1.10 0.18 -1.33
N SER A 13 -0.42 -0.19 -2.40
CA SER A 13 0.66 0.62 -3.00
C SER A 13 0.19 1.99 -3.51
N SER A 14 -0.94 2.02 -4.23
CA SER A 14 -1.49 3.27 -4.78
C SER A 14 -1.99 4.23 -3.69
N LEU A 15 -2.70 3.71 -2.68
CA LEU A 15 -3.15 4.49 -1.52
C LEU A 15 -1.97 5.00 -0.70
N GLY A 16 -0.99 4.15 -0.42
CA GLY A 16 0.21 4.54 0.30
C GLY A 16 0.98 5.64 -0.42
N THR A 17 1.14 5.53 -1.74
CA THR A 17 1.76 6.57 -2.56
C THR A 17 1.00 7.88 -2.49
N SER A 18 -0.34 7.85 -2.62
CA SER A 18 -1.17 9.06 -2.55
C SER A 18 -1.02 9.78 -1.21
N ILE A 19 -1.11 9.04 -0.10
CA ILE A 19 -0.92 9.59 1.25
C ILE A 19 0.51 10.12 1.44
N GLY A 20 1.51 9.37 0.96
CA GLY A 20 2.91 9.75 1.01
C GLY A 20 3.21 11.05 0.28
N VAL A 21 2.62 11.24 -0.91
CA VAL A 21 2.70 12.51 -1.66
C VAL A 21 2.12 13.65 -0.84
N THR A 22 0.93 13.47 -0.25
CA THR A 22 0.29 14.52 0.56
C THR A 22 1.15 14.91 1.76
N ILE A 23 1.66 13.94 2.51
CA ILE A 23 2.52 14.19 3.68
C ILE A 23 3.83 14.86 3.24
N GLY A 24 4.46 14.35 2.18
CA GLY A 24 5.68 14.90 1.62
C GLY A 24 5.50 16.33 1.13
N ALA A 25 4.36 16.65 0.53
CA ALA A 25 4.03 18.01 0.08
C ALA A 25 3.88 18.99 1.24
N VAL A 26 3.21 18.57 2.32
CA VAL A 26 3.02 19.42 3.52
C VAL A 26 4.32 19.62 4.30
N THR A 27 5.20 18.62 4.31
CA THR A 27 6.48 18.67 5.04
C THR A 27 7.65 19.23 4.23
N GLY A 28 7.43 19.55 2.94
CA GLY A 28 8.49 20.00 2.03
C GLY A 28 9.43 18.91 1.53
N HIS A 29 9.14 17.63 1.81
CA HIS A 29 9.96 16.47 1.46
C HIS A 29 9.19 15.46 0.61
N VAL A 30 8.72 15.88 -0.58
CA VAL A 30 7.87 15.06 -1.46
C VAL A 30 8.51 13.71 -1.82
N ALA A 31 9.78 13.70 -2.21
CA ALA A 31 10.47 12.46 -2.60
C ALA A 31 10.51 11.43 -1.46
N MET A 32 10.84 11.85 -0.24
CA MET A 32 10.85 10.97 0.93
C MET A 32 9.43 10.52 1.31
N GLY A 33 8.46 11.43 1.25
CA GLY A 33 7.05 11.12 1.50
C GLY A 33 6.53 10.03 0.56
N VAL A 34 6.84 10.09 -0.73
CA VAL A 34 6.49 9.06 -1.72
C VAL A 34 7.14 7.71 -1.39
N ILE A 35 8.44 7.72 -1.06
CA ILE A 35 9.18 6.48 -0.74
C ILE A 35 8.55 5.81 0.49
N PHE A 36 8.37 6.55 1.58
CA PHE A 36 7.77 5.98 2.80
C PHE A 36 6.32 5.59 2.60
N GLY A 37 5.51 6.42 1.94
CA GLY A 37 4.11 6.14 1.68
C GLY A 37 3.92 4.88 0.84
N SER A 38 4.67 4.75 -0.27
CA SER A 38 4.59 3.56 -1.14
C SER A 38 5.05 2.29 -0.43
N LEU A 39 6.12 2.35 0.38
CA LEU A 39 6.60 1.21 1.18
C LEU A 39 5.56 0.78 2.21
N ILE A 40 5.02 1.72 2.99
CA ILE A 40 4.01 1.43 4.01
C ILE A 40 2.75 0.87 3.36
N GLY A 41 2.27 1.50 2.29
CA GLY A 41 1.10 1.04 1.54
C GLY A 41 1.28 -0.36 0.96
N LEU A 42 2.44 -0.64 0.39
CA LEU A 42 2.78 -1.98 -0.11
C LEU A 42 2.76 -3.02 1.02
N ILE A 43 3.40 -2.73 2.16
CA ILE A 43 3.42 -3.63 3.31
C ILE A 43 1.99 -3.93 3.79
N ILE A 44 1.15 -2.90 3.92
CA ILE A 44 -0.25 -3.06 4.32
C ILE A 44 -1.01 -3.92 3.29
N GLY A 45 -0.85 -3.63 1.99
CA GLY A 45 -1.51 -4.38 0.92
C GLY A 45 -1.10 -5.86 0.87
N VAL A 46 0.18 -6.15 1.13
CA VAL A 46 0.73 -7.51 1.22
C VAL A 46 0.20 -8.22 2.48
N ILE A 47 0.19 -7.57 3.64
CA ILE A 47 -0.36 -8.15 4.88
C ILE A 47 -1.83 -8.48 4.68
N LEU A 48 -2.63 -7.58 4.11
CA LEU A 48 -4.04 -7.85 3.79
C LEU A 48 -4.19 -9.03 2.81
N ALA A 49 -3.35 -9.09 1.78
CA ALA A 49 -3.38 -10.16 0.78
C ALA A 49 -3.04 -11.54 1.36
N LEU A 50 -2.07 -11.60 2.29
CA LEU A 50 -1.55 -12.86 2.84
C LEU A 50 -2.24 -13.30 4.14
N VAL A 51 -2.72 -12.36 4.97
CA VAL A 51 -3.32 -12.68 6.27
C VAL A 51 -4.83 -12.74 6.18
N VAL A 52 -5.46 -11.78 5.48
CA VAL A 52 -6.93 -11.67 5.44
C VAL A 52 -7.49 -12.46 4.27
N LEU A 53 -6.99 -12.19 3.07
CA LEU A 53 -7.51 -12.79 1.83
C LEU A 53 -7.11 -14.25 1.65
N ASN A 54 -6.08 -14.73 2.33
CA ASN A 54 -5.69 -16.13 2.35
C ASN A 54 -6.67 -17.02 3.15
N ASN A 55 -7.44 -16.44 4.07
CA ASN A 55 -8.45 -17.15 4.86
C ASN A 55 -9.83 -17.19 4.19
N ASN A 56 -9.98 -16.61 2.99
CA ASN A 56 -11.24 -16.60 2.25
C ASN A 56 -11.32 -17.70 1.18
N GLU A 57 -10.40 -18.66 1.21
CA GLU A 57 -10.41 -19.88 0.37
C GLU A 57 -10.89 -21.13 1.15
N GLU A 58 -11.51 -20.96 2.33
CA GLU A 58 -12.36 -21.96 2.99
C GLU A 58 -13.84 -21.79 2.59
#